data_AF-A0A1V6F5N9-F1
#
_entry.id   AF-A0A1V6F5N9-F1
#
_cell.length_a   1.000
_cell.length_b   1.000
_cell.length_c   1.000
_cell.angle_alpha   90.00
_cell.angle_beta   90.00
_cell.angle_gamma   90.00
#
_symmetry.space_group_name_H-M   'P 1'
#
loop_
_entity.id
_entity.type
_entity.pdbx_description
1 polymer ?
#
loop_
_entity_poly.entity_id
_entity_poly.type
_entity_poly.pdbx_seq_one_letter_code
_entity_poly.pdbx_strand_id
1 'polypeptide(L)'
;MIPACTGFVFWGFWEGAHWRPDSALFRKDWSEKRNLAAYRDLVFKEWWIDETGKTKEYGEFALRAFKGTYRSTVGARERTVEIETDKKIVEIEM
;
A
#
# COMPACT_ATOMS: atom_id res chain seq x y z
N MET A 1 -5.70 -21.96 9.07
CA MET A 1 -4.53 -21.32 8.43
C MET A 1 -5.08 -20.39 7.35
N ILE A 2 -5.00 -19.08 7.56
CA ILE A 2 -5.32 -18.10 6.50
C ILE A 2 -4.09 -18.02 5.57
N PRO A 3 -4.25 -18.05 4.24
CA PRO A 3 -3.12 -17.92 3.34
C PRO A 3 -2.47 -16.55 3.52
N ALA A 4 -1.16 -16.54 3.80
CA ALA A 4 -0.36 -15.32 3.86
C ALA A 4 0.41 -15.19 2.55
N CYS A 5 0.13 -14.14 1.78
CA CYS A 5 0.89 -13.77 0.59
C CYS A 5 1.92 -12.71 1.00
N THR A 6 3.21 -12.98 0.83
CA THR A 6 4.30 -12.06 1.17
C THR A 6 4.74 -11.20 -0.02
N GLY A 7 4.29 -11.52 -1.23
CA GLY A 7 4.61 -10.76 -2.43
C GLY A 7 4.08 -11.41 -3.70
N PHE A 8 4.10 -10.64 -4.77
CA PHE A 8 3.80 -11.08 -6.13
C PHE A 8 4.86 -10.53 -7.08
N VAL A 9 5.18 -11.27 -8.13
CA VAL A 9 6.21 -10.92 -9.10
C VAL A 9 5.61 -10.96 -10.49
N PHE A 10 5.88 -9.93 -11.30
CA PHE A 10 5.50 -9.91 -12.71
C PHE A 10 6.49 -10.73 -13.53
N TRP A 11 5.97 -11.62 -14.38
CA TRP A 11 6.77 -12.35 -15.35
C TRP A 11 7.12 -11.48 -16.57
N GLY A 12 7.97 -10.48 -16.33
CA GLY A 12 8.32 -9.46 -17.30
C GLY A 12 7.38 -8.26 -17.22
N PHE A 13 7.94 -7.07 -16.99
CA PHE A 13 7.16 -5.83 -16.94
C PHE A 13 7.36 -4.96 -18.19
N TRP A 14 8.39 -5.25 -19.00
CA TRP A 14 8.77 -4.45 -20.16
C TRP A 14 8.59 -5.23 -21.47
N GLU A 15 7.89 -4.64 -22.43
CA GLU A 15 7.55 -5.25 -23.72
C GLU A 15 8.78 -5.75 -24.51
N GLY A 16 9.93 -5.09 -24.38
CA GLY A 16 11.16 -5.48 -25.08
C GLY A 16 11.77 -6.81 -24.60
N ALA A 17 11.44 -7.27 -23.40
CA ALA A 17 11.96 -8.50 -22.80
C ALA A 17 10.86 -9.46 -22.32
N HIS A 18 9.61 -9.25 -22.74
CA HIS A 18 8.48 -10.09 -22.34
C HIS A 18 8.08 -11.02 -23.48
N TRP A 19 7.90 -12.31 -23.16
CA TRP A 19 7.43 -13.31 -24.13
C TRP A 19 6.04 -13.01 -24.73
N ARG A 20 5.23 -12.18 -24.06
CA ARG A 20 3.91 -11.74 -24.51
C ARG A 20 3.80 -10.21 -24.38
N PRO A 21 4.07 -9.46 -25.45
CA PRO A 21 4.09 -8.00 -25.46
C PRO A 21 2.87 -7.34 -24.80
N ASP A 22 1.67 -7.86 -25.07
CA ASP A 22 0.41 -7.31 -24.55
C ASP A 22 0.24 -7.42 -23.03
N SER A 23 0.99 -8.34 -22.39
CA SER A 23 0.95 -8.56 -20.94
C SER A 23 1.95 -7.70 -20.16
N ALA A 24 2.89 -7.03 -20.84
CA ALA A 24 3.82 -6.10 -20.21
C ALA A 24 3.12 -4.83 -19.68
N LEU A 25 3.77 -4.16 -18.74
CA LEU A 25 3.31 -2.90 -18.14
C LEU A 25 3.81 -1.67 -18.93
N PHE A 26 4.99 -1.79 -19.54
CA PHE A 26 5.59 -0.74 -20.37
C PHE A 26 5.72 -1.21 -21.81
N ARG A 27 5.51 -0.29 -22.76
CA ARG A 27 5.82 -0.48 -24.18
C ARG A 27 7.34 -0.47 -24.42
N LYS A 28 7.76 -0.79 -25.65
CA LYS A 28 9.18 -0.80 -26.06
C LYS A 28 9.85 0.57 -25.91
N ASP A 29 9.10 1.65 -26.12
CA ASP A 29 9.52 3.03 -25.97
C ASP A 29 9.42 3.56 -24.52
N TRP A 30 9.20 2.67 -23.55
CA TRP A 30 8.98 2.98 -22.13
C TRP A 30 7.70 3.78 -21.82
N SER A 31 6.82 3.97 -22.80
CA SER A 31 5.50 4.54 -22.52
C SER A 31 4.63 3.56 -21.72
N GLU A 32 3.81 4.10 -20.84
CA GLU A 32 2.99 3.32 -19.90
C GLU A 32 1.76 2.73 -20.59
N LYS A 33 1.43 1.47 -20.26
CA LYS A 33 0.18 0.82 -20.67
C LYS A 33 -0.90 1.00 -19.59
N ARG A 34 -2.17 0.86 -19.99
CA ARG A 34 -3.33 1.04 -19.09
C ARG A 34 -3.34 0.07 -17.89
N ASN A 35 -2.79 -1.13 -18.06
CA ASN A 35 -2.63 -2.11 -16.99
C ASN A 35 -1.62 -1.66 -15.92
N LEU A 36 -0.59 -0.88 -16.26
CA LEU A 36 0.30 -0.27 -15.27
C LEU A 36 -0.42 0.76 -14.40
N ALA A 37 -1.31 1.56 -14.99
CA ALA A 37 -2.13 2.49 -14.24
C ALA A 37 -3.02 1.75 -13.22
N ALA A 38 -3.71 0.69 -13.66
CA ALA A 38 -4.52 -0.15 -12.77
C ALA A 38 -3.69 -0.80 -11.65
N TYR A 39 -2.48 -1.28 -11.97
CA TYR A 39 -1.55 -1.82 -10.98
C TYR A 39 -1.16 -0.78 -9.93
N ARG A 40 -0.80 0.44 -10.34
CA ARG A 40 -0.42 1.52 -9.43
C ARG A 40 -1.58 1.97 -8.55
N ASP A 41 -2.78 2.06 -9.10
CA ASP A 41 -3.97 2.41 -8.32
C ASP A 41 -4.23 1.36 -7.22
N LEU A 42 -4.17 0.07 -7.55
CA LEU A 42 -4.32 -0.99 -6.55
C LEU A 42 -3.25 -0.89 -5.45
N VAL A 43 -1.97 -0.82 -5.82
CA VAL A 43 -0.89 -0.86 -4.82
C VAL A 43 -0.82 0.41 -3.99
N PHE A 44 -0.88 1.59 -4.62
CA PHE A 44 -0.56 2.85 -3.97
C PHE A 44 -1.78 3.62 -3.46
N LYS A 45 -3.00 3.26 -3.89
CA LYS A 45 -4.22 3.94 -3.44
C LYS A 45 -5.16 3.03 -2.66
N GLU A 46 -5.28 1.77 -3.05
CA GLU A 46 -6.22 0.84 -2.40
C GLU A 46 -5.55 0.03 -1.28
N TRP A 47 -4.31 -0.43 -1.50
CA TRP A 47 -3.61 -1.30 -0.54
C TRP A 47 -2.67 -0.53 0.38
N TRP A 48 -2.07 0.55 -0.11
CA TRP A 48 -1.42 1.52 0.74
C TRP A 48 -2.45 2.40 1.42
N ILE A 49 -2.14 2.77 2.66
CA ILE A 49 -3.03 3.56 3.50
C ILE A 49 -2.33 4.88 3.75
N ASP A 50 -2.94 5.94 3.24
CA ASP A 50 -2.56 7.34 3.47
C ASP A 50 -3.82 8.12 3.85
N GLU A 51 -4.34 7.80 5.04
CA GLU A 51 -5.58 8.36 5.55
C GLU A 51 -5.28 9.47 6.57
N THR A 52 -5.97 10.59 6.43
CA THR A 52 -5.93 11.69 7.39
C THR A 52 -7.29 11.87 8.02
N GLY A 53 -7.33 12.10 9.33
CA GLY A 53 -8.58 12.32 10.02
C GLY A 53 -8.43 13.06 11.33
N LYS A 54 -9.57 13.49 11.86
CA LYS A 54 -9.63 14.12 13.18
C LYS A 54 -9.81 13.05 14.23
N THR A 55 -9.15 13.23 15.36
CA THR A 55 -9.41 12.45 16.56
C THR A 55 -10.83 12.74 17.06
N LYS A 56 -11.51 11.71 17.58
CA LYS A 56 -12.84 11.83 18.19
C LYS A 56 -12.72 12.34 19.63
N GLU A 57 -13.85 12.42 20.35
CA GLU A 57 -13.82 12.58 21.81
C GLU A 57 -12.84 11.56 22.40
N TYR A 58 -11.93 12.04 23.27
CA TYR A 58 -10.84 11.28 23.90
C TYR A 58 -9.55 11.04 23.07
N GLY A 59 -9.38 11.66 21.90
CA GLY A 59 -8.09 11.58 21.18
C GLY A 59 -7.94 10.33 20.31
N GLU A 60 -9.00 9.57 20.12
CA GLU A 60 -8.97 8.31 19.36
C GLU A 60 -9.13 8.54 17.85
N PHE A 61 -8.30 7.87 17.04
CA PHE A 61 -8.45 7.77 15.59
C PHE A 61 -8.42 6.29 15.18
N ALA A 62 -9.52 5.82 14.60
CA ALA A 62 -9.68 4.42 14.20
C ALA A 62 -9.70 4.31 12.67
N LEU A 63 -8.81 3.48 12.13
CA LEU A 63 -8.72 3.16 10.71
C LEU A 63 -8.49 1.65 10.53
N ARG A 64 -8.89 1.10 9.39
CA ARG A 64 -8.62 -0.30 9.05
C ARG A 64 -7.27 -0.38 8.34
N ALA A 65 -6.30 -1.04 8.97
CA ALA A 65 -4.95 -1.18 8.43
C ALA A 65 -4.62 -2.60 7.99
N PHE A 66 -3.75 -2.74 6.99
CA PHE A 66 -3.11 -4.00 6.66
C PHE A 66 -1.91 -4.24 7.61
N LYS A 67 -1.33 -5.44 7.56
CA LYS A 67 -0.08 -5.71 8.30
C LYS A 67 1.08 -4.98 7.62
N GLY A 68 1.93 -4.35 8.42
CA GLY A 68 3.08 -3.61 7.90
C GLY A 68 3.55 -2.49 8.83
N THR A 69 4.50 -1.71 8.34
CA THR A 69 5.07 -0.56 9.04
C THR A 69 4.42 0.72 8.54
N TYR A 70 3.91 1.51 9.47
CA TYR A 70 3.20 2.76 9.20
C TYR A 70 3.90 3.93 9.87
N ARG A 71 3.84 5.08 9.22
CA ARG A 71 4.22 6.36 9.81
C ARG A 71 2.95 7.10 10.19
N SER A 72 2.84 7.45 11.47
CA SER A 72 1.78 8.29 12.00
C SER A 72 2.30 9.66 12.38
N THR A 73 1.56 10.71 12.03
CA THR A 73 1.88 12.09 12.38
C THR A 73 0.71 12.69 13.15
N VAL A 74 0.98 13.18 14.36
CA VAL A 74 0.00 13.88 15.21
C VAL A 74 0.60 15.23 15.60
N GLY A 75 0.06 16.31 15.03
CA GLY A 75 0.63 17.65 15.18
C GLY A 75 2.06 17.71 14.61
N ALA A 76 3.03 18.10 15.43
CA ALA A 76 4.45 18.18 15.06
C ALA A 76 5.24 16.89 15.41
N ARG A 77 4.57 15.84 15.90
CA ARG A 77 5.22 14.58 16.31
C ARG A 77 5.00 13.51 15.24
N GLU A 78 6.07 12.82 14.88
CA GLU A 78 6.08 11.68 13.98
C GLU A 78 6.43 10.42 14.77
N ARG A 79 5.73 9.32 14.51
CA ARG A 79 6.02 8.00 15.09
C ARG A 79 5.88 6.91 14.04
N THR A 80 6.75 5.91 14.15
CA THR A 80 6.65 4.68 13.36
C THR A 80 5.95 3.61 14.18
N VAL A 81 4.98 2.93 13.58
CA VAL A 81 4.17 1.88 14.22
C VAL A 81 4.20 0.64 13.35
N GLU A 82 4.42 -0.52 13.96
CA GLU A 82 4.38 -1.80 13.28
C GLU A 82 3.12 -2.60 13.65
N ILE A 83 2.40 -3.04 12.63
CA ILE A 83 1.16 -3.81 12.73
C ILE A 83 1.43 -5.23 12.25
N GLU A 84 1.54 -6.16 13.20
CA GLU A 84 1.85 -7.58 12.93
C GLU A 84 0.60 -8.48 13.03
N THR A 85 -0.50 -7.98 13.60
CA THR A 85 -1.72 -8.77 13.88
C THR A 85 -2.97 -8.08 13.35
N ASP A 86 -4.02 -8.87 13.09
CA ASP A 86 -5.27 -8.43 12.44
C ASP A 86 -6.14 -7.49 13.30
N LYS A 87 -5.76 -7.27 14.57
CA LYS A 87 -6.34 -6.26 15.46
C LYS A 87 -5.25 -5.68 16.36
N LYS A 88 -4.85 -4.45 16.08
CA LYS A 88 -4.09 -3.61 17.00
C LYS A 88 -4.84 -2.30 17.15
N ILE A 89 -5.33 -2.01 18.35
CA ILE A 89 -5.64 -0.64 18.74
C ILE A 89 -4.28 -0.03 18.99
N VAL A 90 -3.86 0.88 18.10
CA VAL A 90 -2.64 1.64 18.31
C VAL A 90 -3.06 2.85 19.13
N GLU A 91 -2.89 2.76 20.45
CA GLU A 91 -3.03 3.93 21.31
C GLU A 91 -1.87 4.87 21.02
N ILE A 92 -2.18 5.98 20.37
CA ILE A 92 -1.21 7.05 20.15
C ILE A 92 -1.40 8.01 21.33
N GLU A 93 -0.52 7.90 22.32
CA GLU A 93 -0.44 8.91 23.39
C GLU A 93 -0.13 10.28 22.77
N MET A 94 -0.96 11.26 23.10
CA MET A 94 -0.89 12.64 22.60
C MET A 94 0.29 13.41 23.18
#